data_AF-A0A7L3R6H1-F1
#
_entry.id   AF-A0A7L3R6H1-F1
#
_cell.length_a   1.000
_cell.length_b   1.000
_cell.length_c   1.000
_cell.angle_alpha   90.00
_cell.angle_beta   90.00
_cell.angle_gamma   90.00
#
_symmetry.space_group_name_H-M   'P 1'
#
loop_
_entity.id
_entity.type
_entity.pdbx_description
1 polymer ?
#
loop_
_entity_poly.entity_id
_entity_poly.type
_entity_poly.pdbx_seq_one_letter_code
_entity_poly.pdbx_strand_id
1 'polypeptide(L)' 'GASRKEEREMEADWAIPEKEERSEPSLICPLPQNRSYLPPKDLQSCLESHVREVFGPSLPKDWQQTPLQENRL' A
#
# COMPACT_ATOMS: atom_id res chain seq x y z
N GLY A 1 53.85 -20.80 -7.49
CA GLY A 1 53.08 -21.57 -6.49
C GLY A 1 52.76 -20.65 -5.34
N ALA A 2 51.53 -20.77 -4.82
CA ALA A 2 50.91 -20.01 -3.71
C ALA A 2 50.73 -18.50 -4.03
N SER A 3 49.58 -17.97 -4.45
CA SER A 3 48.19 -18.18 -4.00
C SER A 3 48.05 -18.18 -2.48
N ARG A 4 48.01 -17.01 -1.86
CA ARG A 4 47.17 -16.70 -0.67
C ARG A 4 47.39 -15.26 -0.21
N LYS A 5 46.30 -14.62 0.22
CA LYS A 5 46.18 -13.34 0.97
C LYS A 5 45.72 -12.13 0.14
N GLU A 6 44.54 -12.23 -0.45
CA GLU A 6 43.69 -11.06 -0.70
C GLU A 6 42.23 -11.49 -0.51
N GLU A 7 41.92 -11.91 0.73
CA GLU A 7 40.58 -12.39 1.09
C GLU A 7 40.39 -12.12 2.59
N ARG A 8 40.59 -10.86 3.00
CA ARG A 8 40.32 -10.40 4.37
C ARG A 8 40.26 -8.88 4.54
N GLU A 9 39.75 -8.15 3.55
CA GLU A 9 39.37 -6.73 3.68
C GLU A 9 38.06 -6.49 2.92
N MET A 10 37.05 -7.32 3.18
CA MET A 10 35.70 -7.13 2.62
C MET A 10 34.63 -7.57 3.63
N GLU A 11 34.91 -7.40 4.92
CA GLU A 11 33.97 -7.63 6.02
C GLU A 11 34.34 -6.68 7.15
N ALA A 12 33.94 -5.41 7.07
CA ALA A 12 33.92 -4.50 8.23
C ALA A 12 33.37 -3.09 7.94
N ASP A 13 33.05 -2.72 6.69
CA ASP A 13 32.74 -1.31 6.37
C ASP A 13 31.40 -1.08 5.64
N TRP A 14 30.43 -1.96 5.90
CA TRP A 14 29.02 -1.65 5.61
C TRP A 14 28.12 -2.02 6.81
N ALA A 15 28.58 -1.75 8.03
CA ALA A 15 27.62 -1.60 9.12
C ALA A 15 26.84 -0.29 8.86
N ILE A 16 25.83 -0.34 7.99
CA ILE A 16 24.81 0.72 7.94
C ILE A 16 24.24 0.76 9.34
N PRO A 17 24.40 1.87 10.10
CA PRO A 17 23.70 1.98 11.35
C PRO A 17 22.21 1.95 11.01
N GLU A 18 21.52 0.91 11.48
CA GLU A 18 20.06 0.80 11.57
C GLU A 18 19.50 1.88 12.51
N LYS A 19 19.85 3.14 12.28
CA LYS A 19 19.04 4.24 12.74
C LYS A 19 17.87 4.29 11.77
N GLU A 20 16.83 3.55 12.13
CA GLU A 20 15.47 3.91 11.77
C GLU A 20 15.34 5.43 11.98
N GLU A 21 15.47 6.21 10.91
CA GLU A 21 14.97 7.58 10.85
C GLU A 21 13.45 7.46 10.97
N ARG A 22 12.96 7.28 12.20
CA ARG A 22 11.61 7.68 12.60
C ARG A 22 11.59 9.20 12.64
N SER A 23 11.82 9.80 11.48
CA SER A 23 11.68 11.23 11.29
C SER A 23 10.21 11.55 11.56
N GLU A 24 9.99 12.46 12.51
CA GLU A 24 8.66 12.91 12.86
C GLU A 24 7.94 13.40 11.58
N PRO A 25 6.69 12.97 11.32
CA PRO A 25 6.03 13.30 10.07
C PRO A 25 5.89 14.82 9.93
N SER A 26 6.30 15.35 8.78
CA SER A 26 6.22 16.77 8.50
C SER A 26 4.78 17.27 8.57
N LEU A 27 4.50 18.29 9.38
CA LEU A 27 3.18 18.95 9.46
C LEU A 27 2.92 19.93 8.29
N ILE A 28 3.53 19.68 7.13
CA ILE A 28 3.41 20.54 5.96
C ILE A 28 2.04 20.32 5.32
N CYS A 29 1.42 21.41 4.87
CA CYS A 29 0.15 21.34 4.14
C CYS A 29 0.33 20.55 2.84
N PRO A 30 -0.52 19.54 2.56
CA PRO A 30 -0.43 18.79 1.32
C PRO A 30 -0.74 19.68 0.11
N LEU A 31 -0.21 19.31 -1.04
CA LEU A 31 -0.57 19.97 -2.29
C LEU A 31 -2.07 19.77 -2.59
N PRO A 32 -2.76 20.79 -3.14
CA PRO A 32 -4.16 20.65 -3.51
C PRO A 32 -4.38 19.49 -4.49
N GLN A 33 -5.37 18.65 -4.20
CA GLN A 33 -5.80 17.60 -5.12
C GLN A 33 -6.65 18.19 -6.25
N ASN A 34 -6.47 17.64 -7.47
CA ASN A 34 -7.35 17.94 -8.58
C ASN A 34 -8.75 17.38 -8.29
N ARG A 35 -9.80 18.16 -8.53
CA ARG A 35 -11.20 17.77 -8.34
C ARG A 35 -11.85 17.13 -9.58
N SER A 36 -11.14 17.09 -10.70
CA SER A 36 -11.58 16.41 -11.92
C SER A 36 -11.55 14.91 -11.71
N TYR A 37 -12.62 14.23 -12.12
CA TYR A 37 -12.73 12.77 -12.08
C TYR A 37 -13.01 12.23 -13.47
N LEU A 38 -12.26 11.19 -13.85
CA LEU A 38 -12.51 10.39 -15.04
C LEU A 38 -12.68 8.93 -14.59
N PRO A 39 -13.84 8.31 -14.85
CA PRO A 39 -14.08 6.95 -14.41
C PRO A 39 -13.15 5.97 -15.11
N PRO A 40 -12.51 5.06 -14.38
CA PRO A 40 -11.66 4.04 -14.98
C PRO A 40 -12.53 2.97 -15.65
N LYS A 41 -11.93 2.24 -16.60
CA LYS A 41 -12.65 1.22 -17.40
C LYS A 41 -13.11 0.02 -16.57
N ASP A 42 -12.38 -0.27 -15.50
CA ASP A 42 -12.56 -1.38 -14.57
C ASP A 42 -13.35 -0.98 -13.31
N LEU A 43 -14.08 0.15 -13.37
CA LEU A 43 -14.90 0.64 -12.26
C LEU A 43 -15.83 -0.43 -11.69
N GLN A 44 -16.46 -1.23 -12.54
CA GLN A 44 -17.37 -2.29 -12.12
C GLN A 44 -16.67 -3.38 -11.29
N SER A 45 -15.50 -3.85 -11.76
CA SER A 45 -14.74 -4.91 -11.08
C SER A 45 -14.10 -4.42 -9.79
N CYS A 46 -13.63 -3.17 -9.77
CA CYS A 46 -13.11 -2.54 -8.56
C CYS A 46 -14.20 -2.41 -7.49
N LEU A 47 -15.39 -1.94 -7.89
CA LEU A 47 -16.54 -1.85 -6.99
C LEU A 47 -16.96 -3.22 -6.46
N GLU A 48 -17.13 -4.20 -7.33
CA GLU A 48 -17.53 -5.55 -6.91
C GLU A 48 -16.53 -6.16 -5.91
N SER A 49 -15.23 -6.00 -6.18
CA SER A 49 -14.17 -6.50 -5.29
C SER A 49 -14.23 -5.83 -3.92
N HIS A 50 -14.41 -4.50 -3.90
CA HIS A 50 -14.48 -3.74 -2.66
C HIS A 50 -15.75 -4.06 -1.85
N VAL A 51 -16.90 -4.19 -2.53
CA VAL A 51 -18.16 -4.57 -1.87
C VAL A 51 -18.04 -5.97 -1.26
N ARG A 52 -17.40 -6.92 -1.95
CA ARG A 52 -17.14 -8.26 -1.39
C ARG A 52 -16.20 -8.23 -0.18
N GLU A 53 -15.23 -7.33 -0.16
CA GLU A 53 -14.32 -7.13 0.98
C GLU A 53 -15.06 -6.59 2.21
N VAL A 54 -15.92 -5.58 2.01
CA VAL A 54 -16.65 -4.91 3.11
C VAL A 54 -17.80 -5.76 3.64
N PHE A 55 -18.64 -6.32 2.75
CA PHE A 55 -19.83 -7.08 3.14
C PHE A 55 -19.55 -8.56 3.41
N GLY A 56 -18.46 -9.10 2.88
CA GLY A 56 -18.08 -10.49 3.06
C GLY A 56 -19.02 -11.49 2.35
N PRO A 57 -19.02 -12.77 2.77
CA PRO A 57 -19.65 -13.87 2.05
C PRO A 57 -21.19 -13.87 2.07
N SER A 58 -21.82 -13.02 2.90
CA SER A 58 -23.29 -12.85 2.95
C SER A 58 -23.82 -11.97 1.82
N LEU A 59 -22.94 -11.35 1.03
CA LEU A 59 -23.32 -10.49 -0.08
C LEU A 59 -24.13 -11.27 -1.13
N PRO A 60 -25.31 -10.77 -1.54
CA PRO A 60 -26.10 -11.40 -2.59
C PRO A 60 -25.39 -11.28 -3.96
N LYS A 61 -25.78 -12.15 -4.90
CA LYS A 61 -25.28 -12.09 -6.28
C LYS A 61 -25.58 -10.74 -6.94
N ASP A 62 -26.76 -10.19 -6.65
CA ASP A 62 -27.20 -8.87 -7.12
C ASP A 62 -26.70 -7.77 -6.17
N TRP A 63 -25.39 -7.73 -5.95
CA TRP A 63 -24.75 -6.84 -4.99
C TRP A 63 -25.08 -5.36 -5.21
N GLN A 64 -25.38 -4.95 -6.45
CA GLN A 64 -25.80 -3.59 -6.80
C GLN A 64 -27.14 -3.16 -6.22
N GLN A 65 -27.99 -4.11 -5.81
CA GLN A 65 -29.30 -3.85 -5.21
C GLN A 65 -29.27 -3.95 -3.68
N THR A 66 -28.09 -4.15 -3.09
CA THR A 66 -27.93 -4.25 -1.64
C THR A 66 -28.08 -2.88 -0.99
N PRO A 67 -28.98 -2.71 0.00
CA PRO A 67 -29.17 -1.41 0.64
C PRO A 67 -28.03 -1.09 1.62
N LEU A 68 -27.58 0.16 1.62
CA LEU A 68 -26.57 0.68 2.55
C LEU A 68 -27.24 1.24 3.82
N GLN A 69 -27.75 0.35 4.68
CA GLN A 69 -28.53 0.77 5.86
C GLN A 69 -27.67 1.11 7.08
N GLU A 70 -26.51 0.49 7.21
CA GLU A 70 -25.63 0.68 8.37
C GLU A 70 -24.61 1.78 8.09
N ASN A 71 -24.53 2.80 8.95
CA ASN A 71 -23.55 3.90 8.80
C ASN A 71 -22.08 3.46 9.00
N ARG A 72 -21.85 2.22 9.41
CA ARG A 72 -20.53 1.63 9.59
C ARG A 72 -20.01 0.92 8.34
N LEU A 73 -20.91 0.67 7.37
CA LEU A 73 -20.58 0.16 6.04
C LEU A 73 -19.94 1.27 5.19
#